data_AF-A0A529XMW8-F1
#
_entry.id   AF-A0A529XMW8-F1
#
_cell.length_a   1.000
_cell.length_b   1.000
_cell.length_c   1.000
_cell.angle_alpha   90.00
_cell.angle_beta   90.00
_cell.angle_gamma   90.00
#
_symmetry.space_group_name_H-M   'P 1'
#
loop_
_entity.id
_entity.type
_entity.pdbx_description
1 polymer ?
#
loop_
_entity_poly.entity_id
_entity_poly.type
_entity_poly.pdbx_seq_one_letter_code
_entity_poly.pdbx_strand_id
1 'polypeptide(L)'
;QAARKICDAVDAPLIVDDVRAGFRLARDCSWSILGVEPDISCWGKAIANGHPISAMMGSQRFYSAARSIFATGSFWFSAVPMAAGLET
;
A
#
# COMPACT_ATOMS: atom_id res chain seq x y z
N GLN A 1 17.17 4.34 -1.76
CA GLN A 1 18.04 3.90 -2.89
C GLN A 1 18.80 2.61 -2.59
N ALA A 2 19.61 2.50 -1.52
CA ALA A 2 20.33 1.25 -1.20
C ALA A 2 19.39 0.04 -0.98
N ALA A 3 18.30 0.22 -0.23
CA ALA A 3 17.31 -0.84 0.01
C ALA A 3 16.74 -1.43 -1.30
N ARG A 4 16.35 -0.57 -2.25
CA ARG A 4 15.85 -0.98 -3.58
C ARG A 4 16.87 -1.87 -4.29
N LYS A 5 18.13 -1.41 -4.40
CA LYS A 5 19.21 -2.17 -5.04
C LYS A 5 19.45 -3.53 -4.39
N ILE A 6 19.42 -3.60 -3.06
CA ILE A 6 19.60 -4.86 -2.33
C ILE A 6 18.44 -5.80 -2.58
N CYS A 7 17.20 -5.32 -2.48
CA CYS A 7 16.00 -6.11 -2.78
C CYS A 7 16.04 -6.68 -4.21
N ASP A 8 16.43 -5.87 -5.19
CA ASP A 8 16.56 -6.31 -6.59
C ASP A 8 17.65 -7.38 -6.75
N ALA A 9 18.79 -7.22 -6.07
CA ALA A 9 19.91 -8.17 -6.18
C ALA A 9 19.62 -9.55 -5.58
N VAL A 10 18.71 -9.64 -4.59
CA VAL A 10 18.36 -10.89 -3.90
C VAL A 10 16.95 -11.37 -4.24
N ASP A 11 16.30 -10.76 -5.22
CA ASP A 11 14.91 -11.02 -5.62
C ASP A 11 13.89 -10.91 -4.46
N ALA A 12 14.15 -10.05 -3.47
CA ALA A 12 13.22 -9.77 -2.37
C ALA A 12 12.22 -8.64 -2.73
N PRO A 13 10.98 -8.67 -2.20
CA PRO A 13 10.08 -7.52 -2.31
C PRO A 13 10.59 -6.36 -1.45
N LEU A 14 10.63 -5.16 -2.02
CA LEU A 14 10.71 -3.93 -1.25
C LEU A 14 9.30 -3.52 -0.80
N ILE A 15 9.08 -3.48 0.51
CA ILE A 15 7.81 -3.07 1.11
C ILE A 15 7.99 -1.72 1.78
N VAL A 16 7.14 -0.74 1.41
CA VAL A 16 7.07 0.55 2.10
C VAL A 16 5.78 0.62 2.92
N ASP A 17 5.93 0.73 4.24
CA ASP A 17 4.80 1.03 5.13
C ASP A 17 4.49 2.52 5.09
N ASP A 18 3.45 2.87 4.35
CA ASP A 18 2.98 4.24 4.17
C ASP A 18 1.73 4.56 5.00
N VAL A 19 1.37 3.71 5.98
CA VAL A 19 0.14 3.86 6.75
C VAL A 19 0.11 5.20 7.50
N ARG A 20 1.27 5.78 7.85
CA ARG A 20 1.37 7.10 8.49
C ARG A 20 1.68 8.22 7.51
N ALA A 21 2.60 8.00 6.58
CA ALA A 21 3.13 9.05 5.71
C ALA A 21 2.36 9.23 4.40
N GLY A 22 1.59 8.23 3.97
CA GLY A 22 0.79 8.24 2.74
C GLY A 22 -0.18 9.41 2.74
N PHE A 23 -0.25 10.10 1.60
CA PHE A 23 -1.04 11.33 1.39
C PHE A 23 -0.68 12.52 2.30
N ARG A 24 0.35 12.42 3.15
CA ARG A 24 0.91 13.55 3.90
C ARG A 24 2.19 14.09 3.27
N LEU A 25 3.02 13.21 2.69
CA LEU A 25 4.28 13.60 2.06
C LEU A 25 4.16 13.75 0.54
N ALA A 26 3.37 12.90 -0.12
CA ALA A 26 3.14 12.91 -1.56
C ALA A 26 1.72 12.42 -1.88
N ARG A 27 1.23 12.70 -3.09
CA ARG A 27 -0.03 12.14 -3.65
C ARG A 27 0.19 10.76 -4.30
N ASP A 28 1.26 10.10 -3.89
CA ASP A 28 1.72 8.79 -4.32
C ASP A 28 2.41 8.17 -3.09
N CYS A 29 3.06 7.01 -3.23
CA CYS A 29 3.93 6.48 -2.18
C CYS A 29 4.91 7.56 -1.74
N SER A 30 5.14 7.71 -0.43
CA SER A 30 6.02 8.72 0.15
C SER A 30 7.44 8.63 -0.39
N TRP A 31 7.90 7.46 -0.85
CA TRP A 31 9.21 7.28 -1.48
C TRP A 31 9.29 7.75 -2.95
N SER A 32 8.16 8.16 -3.57
CA SER A 32 8.16 8.82 -4.88
C SER A 32 9.04 10.08 -4.89
N ILE A 33 9.11 10.82 -3.78
CA ILE A 33 9.98 11.99 -3.61
C ILE A 33 11.48 11.64 -3.70
N LEU A 34 11.82 10.36 -3.48
CA LEU A 34 13.17 9.81 -3.57
C LEU A 34 13.44 9.12 -4.92
N GLY A 35 12.44 9.07 -5.81
CA GLY A 35 12.50 8.33 -7.08
C GLY A 35 12.64 6.82 -6.86
N VAL A 36 11.98 6.25 -5.85
CA VAL A 36 12.00 4.81 -5.57
C VAL A 36 10.58 4.25 -5.57
N GLU A 37 10.34 3.28 -6.44
CA GLU A 37 9.09 2.51 -6.47
C GLU A 37 9.23 1.22 -5.63
N PRO A 38 8.36 1.02 -4.62
CA PRO A 38 8.31 -0.24 -3.89
C PRO A 38 7.56 -1.32 -4.68
N ASP A 39 7.82 -2.58 -4.34
CA ASP A 39 7.04 -3.70 -4.87
C ASP A 39 5.65 -3.78 -4.22
N ILE A 40 5.58 -3.45 -2.93
CA ILE A 40 4.36 -3.44 -2.13
C ILE A 40 4.34 -2.17 -1.28
N SER A 41 3.19 -1.55 -1.13
CA SER A 41 2.98 -0.43 -0.21
C SER A 41 1.74 -0.65 0.67
N CYS A 42 1.86 -0.29 1.95
CA CYS A 42 0.80 -0.42 2.94
C CYS A 42 0.18 0.95 3.25
N TRP A 43 -1.13 1.01 3.36
CA TRP A 43 -1.91 2.25 3.45
C TRP A 43 -2.98 2.17 4.54
N GLY A 44 -3.30 3.32 5.13
CA GLY A 44 -4.36 3.45 6.12
C GLY A 44 -4.44 4.88 6.65
N LYS A 45 -5.07 5.06 7.82
CA LYS A 45 -5.25 6.37 8.49
C LYS A 45 -5.93 7.42 7.61
N ALA A 46 -5.14 8.14 6.80
CA ALA A 46 -5.63 9.28 6.01
C ALA A 46 -6.48 8.88 4.81
N ILE A 47 -6.37 7.63 4.32
CA ILE A 47 -6.96 7.21 3.04
C ILE A 47 -8.50 7.23 2.98
N ALA A 48 -9.18 7.47 4.10
CA ALA A 48 -10.63 7.68 4.16
C ALA A 48 -11.03 8.65 5.27
N ASN A 49 -10.16 9.62 5.56
CA ASN A 49 -10.38 10.71 6.50
C ASN A 49 -11.04 10.31 7.85
N GLY A 50 -10.58 9.20 8.44
CA GLY A 50 -11.05 8.71 9.75
C GLY A 50 -11.94 7.46 9.71
N HIS A 51 -12.46 7.06 8.55
CA HIS A 51 -13.17 5.78 8.42
C HIS A 51 -12.22 4.57 8.48
N PRO A 52 -12.67 3.43 9.03
CA PRO A 52 -11.82 2.24 9.18
C PRO A 52 -11.66 1.51 7.85
N ILE A 53 -10.67 1.91 7.06
CA ILE A 53 -10.21 1.20 5.86
C ILE A 53 -8.69 1.34 5.75
N SER A 54 -8.07 0.26 5.29
CA SER A 54 -6.65 0.14 4.99
C SER A 54 -6.50 -0.57 3.65
N ALA A 55 -5.37 -0.37 2.98
CA ALA A 55 -5.11 -1.02 1.70
C ALA A 55 -3.66 -1.53 1.63
N MET A 56 -3.46 -2.58 0.85
CA MET A 56 -2.16 -3.03 0.39
C MET A 56 -2.16 -2.94 -1.12
N MET A 57 -1.23 -2.16 -1.67
CA MET A 57 -1.02 -2.04 -3.11
C MET A 57 0.23 -2.84 -3.48
N GLY A 58 0.22 -3.54 -4.61
CA GLY A 58 1.33 -4.39 -5.03
C GLY A 58 1.55 -4.36 -6.53
N SER A 59 2.80 -4.56 -6.95
CA SER A 59 3.18 -4.70 -8.35
C SER A 59 2.63 -6.01 -8.94
N GLN A 60 2.51 -6.06 -10.27
CA GLN A 60 2.00 -7.26 -10.96
C GLN A 60 2.82 -8.52 -10.72
N ARG A 61 4.09 -8.38 -10.31
CA ARG A 61 4.96 -9.48 -9.87
C ARG A 61 4.31 -10.34 -8.78
N PHE A 62 3.49 -9.73 -7.91
CA PHE A 62 2.87 -10.41 -6.77
C PHE A 62 1.40 -10.78 -6.99
N TYR A 63 0.84 -10.58 -8.19
CA TYR A 63 -0.58 -10.83 -8.47
C TYR A 63 -1.00 -12.27 -8.16
N SER A 64 -0.24 -13.26 -8.64
CA SER A 64 -0.52 -14.68 -8.39
C SER A 64 -0.41 -15.04 -6.90
N ALA A 65 0.60 -14.50 -6.21
CA ALA A 65 0.78 -14.73 -4.78
C ALA A 65 -0.38 -14.14 -3.96
N ALA A 66 -0.79 -12.91 -4.27
CA ALA A 66 -1.94 -12.25 -3.63
C ALA A 66 -3.25 -13.03 -3.80
N ARG A 67 -3.43 -13.71 -4.93
CA ARG A 67 -4.60 -14.58 -5.17
C ARG A 67 -4.55 -15.93 -4.46
N SER A 68 -3.35 -16.42 -4.13
CA SER A 68 -3.17 -17.72 -3.49
C SER A 68 -3.31 -17.69 -1.97
N ILE A 69 -3.14 -16.52 -1.35
CA ILE A 69 -3.27 -16.38 0.11
C ILE A 69 -4.74 -16.28 0.50
N PHE A 70 -5.06 -16.75 1.72
CA PHE A 70 -6.36 -16.54 2.33
C PHE A 70 -6.32 -15.32 3.24
N ALA A 71 -7.08 -14.29 2.90
CA ALA A 71 -7.26 -13.11 3.73
C ALA A 71 -8.71 -12.63 3.61
N THR A 72 -9.37 -12.43 4.75
CA THR A 72 -10.76 -11.94 4.80
C THR A 72 -11.02 -11.28 6.15
N GLY A 73 -12.10 -10.51 6.23
CA GLY A 73 -12.56 -9.89 7.48
C GLY A 73 -14.00 -9.42 7.33
N SER A 74 -14.79 -9.53 8.40
CA SER A 74 -16.24 -9.28 8.38
C SER A 74 -16.61 -7.89 7.81
N PHE A 75 -15.77 -6.88 8.07
CA PHE A 75 -16.01 -5.51 7.64
C PHE A 75 -15.19 -5.06 6.42
N TRP A 76 -14.35 -5.93 5.83
CA TRP A 76 -13.44 -5.55 4.74
C TRP A 76 -14.17 -5.22 3.43
N PHE A 77 -15.45 -5.61 3.32
CA PHE A 77 -16.32 -5.30 2.18
C PHE A 77 -17.37 -4.23 2.51
N SER A 78 -17.19 -3.47 3.60
CA SER A 78 -18.15 -2.42 3.98
C SER A 78 -18.11 -1.25 3.01
N ALA A 79 -19.27 -0.84 2.49
CA ALA A 79 -19.35 0.24 1.51
C ALA A 79 -19.08 1.65 2.10
N VAL A 80 -19.42 1.89 3.36
CA VAL A 80 -19.29 3.22 3.99
C VAL A 80 -17.82 3.70 4.04
N PRO A 81 -16.84 2.91 4.53
CA PRO A 81 -15.43 3.32 4.47
C PRO A 81 -14.89 3.46 3.04
N MET A 82 -15.39 2.67 2.08
CA MET A 82 -15.01 2.81 0.67
C MET A 82 -15.50 4.14 0.09
N ALA A 83 -16.75 4.53 0.36
CA ALA A 83 -17.31 5.80 -0.08
C ALA A 83 -16.53 7.00 0.49
N ALA A 84 -16.16 6.95 1.77
CA ALA A 84 -15.32 7.98 2.38
C ALA A 84 -13.92 8.06 1.71
N GLY A 85 -13.33 6.92 1.34
CA GLY A 85 -12.04 6.89 0.65
C GLY A 85 -12.08 7.37 -0.80
N LEU A 86 -13.23 7.30 -1.48
CA LEU A 86 -13.39 7.84 -2.83
C LEU A 86 -13.48 9.37 -2.87
N GLU A 87 -14.02 9.98 -1.82
CA GLU A 87 -14.20 11.44 -1.72
C GLU A 87 -12.98 12.16 -1.14
N THR A 88 -12.17 11.47 -0.31
CA THR A 88 -11.00 12.05 0.39
C THR A 88 -9.86 12.38 -0.58
#